data_AF-A0AAR2L165-F1
#
_entry.id   AF-A0AAR2L165-F1
#
_cell.length_a   1.000
_cell.length_b   1.000
_cell.length_c   1.000
_cell.angle_alpha   90.00
_cell.angle_beta   90.00
_cell.angle_gamma   90.00
#
_symmetry.space_group_name_H-M   'P 1'
#
loop_
_entity.id
_entity.type
_entity.pdbx_description
1 polymer ?
#
loop_
_entity_poly.entity_id
_entity_poly.type
_entity_poly.pdbx_seq_one_letter_code
_entity_poly.pdbx_strand_id
1 'polypeptide(L)'
;MCYEVLFFSTGCKLYLTSHYLCLFYNIDGGVLLQYVFEGDFEAVLLSPQVLELLAGDPEEGESIEAYLERRVLSYISSATDDQRSDRQIVLLALAVACLNFFAQANWTGPPVSLHIADFLPAALLKPYSEQGAMTSALLSCLLLDGESVYSLVSNPFLLLLARVLLVNCAAKLENLQLLPWWTLRYVVLHQQVLEERSPQLLTLAKSCMEKVSKCEDLFTSRTHKNLGILFHLECSYICLTYYEYLKAKEHLQKARELSGLSINMTGALGKRTRFQENFLAQLILDVKRKEDSTFLACESSLSLAPTPKELLPKDYQLNDDTVLNQINLADPSEHDLPDLSAEEQALILGVCTDFQKNNPVHKLNDEELLAFTTFVLVIL
;
A
#
# COMPACT_ATOMS: atom_id res chain seq x y z
N MET A 1 -1.45 10.22 6.90
CA MET A 1 -1.82 10.26 5.47
C MET A 1 -0.68 9.81 4.56
N CYS A 2 0.49 10.46 4.49
CA CYS A 2 1.55 10.00 3.56
C CYS A 2 2.13 8.60 3.85
N TYR A 3 2.18 8.15 5.12
CA TYR A 3 2.73 6.84 5.47
C TYR A 3 1.88 5.65 4.98
N GLU A 4 0.55 5.78 4.97
CA GLU A 4 -0.36 4.72 4.52
C GLU A 4 -0.29 4.50 2.99
N VAL A 5 0.08 5.55 2.24
CA VAL A 5 0.24 5.49 0.77
C VAL A 5 1.62 4.95 0.38
N LEU A 6 2.67 5.20 1.17
CA LEU A 6 4.02 4.68 0.92
C LEU A 6 4.12 3.14 1.01
N PHE A 7 3.23 2.50 1.79
CA PHE A 7 3.14 1.04 1.87
C PHE A 7 2.71 0.37 0.56
N PHE A 8 2.04 1.09 -0.35
CA PHE A 8 1.60 0.54 -1.63
C PHE A 8 2.78 0.23 -2.55
N SER A 9 3.84 1.06 -2.54
CA SER A 9 4.99 0.91 -3.44
C SER A 9 5.85 -0.32 -3.11
N THR A 10 6.13 -0.56 -1.83
CA THR A 10 6.93 -1.71 -1.37
C THR A 10 6.16 -3.04 -1.46
N GLY A 11 4.86 -3.03 -1.15
CA GLY A 11 4.01 -4.22 -1.19
C GLY A 11 3.64 -4.72 -2.60
N CYS A 12 3.64 -3.86 -3.63
CA CYS A 12 3.38 -4.28 -5.02
C CYS A 12 4.48 -5.17 -5.59
N LYS A 13 5.74 -4.79 -5.36
CA LYS A 13 6.90 -5.42 -5.97
C LYS A 13 7.24 -6.78 -5.35
N LEU A 14 7.24 -6.88 -4.02
CA LEU A 14 7.46 -8.14 -3.26
C LEU A 14 6.41 -9.23 -3.59
N TYR A 15 5.19 -8.82 -3.89
CA TYR A 15 4.08 -9.73 -4.13
C TYR A 15 4.08 -10.31 -5.56
N LEU A 16 4.26 -9.43 -6.55
CA LEU A 16 4.36 -9.85 -7.94
C LEU A 16 5.66 -10.66 -8.18
N THR A 17 6.76 -10.37 -7.45
CA THR A 17 8.01 -11.16 -7.47
C THR A 17 7.85 -12.57 -6.88
N SER A 18 7.14 -12.72 -5.76
CA SER A 18 7.05 -13.99 -5.03
C SER A 18 6.16 -15.06 -5.68
N HIS A 19 5.09 -14.67 -6.38
CA HIS A 19 4.09 -15.64 -6.86
C HIS A 19 3.91 -15.66 -8.38
N TYR A 20 4.21 -14.56 -9.09
CA TYR A 20 3.92 -14.45 -10.54
C TYR A 20 5.18 -14.37 -11.41
N LEU A 21 6.30 -13.87 -10.88
CA LEU A 21 7.56 -13.73 -11.62
C LEU A 21 8.25 -15.07 -11.93
N CYS A 22 8.02 -16.09 -11.09
CA CYS A 22 8.58 -17.43 -11.32
C CYS A 22 7.76 -18.26 -12.34
N LEU A 23 6.52 -17.86 -12.67
CA LEU A 23 5.63 -18.68 -13.49
C LEU A 23 5.46 -18.22 -14.94
N PHE A 24 5.65 -16.94 -15.30
CA PHE A 24 5.26 -16.47 -16.64
C PHE A 24 6.21 -15.44 -17.25
N TYR A 25 7.39 -15.90 -17.67
CA TYR A 25 8.34 -15.12 -18.48
C TYR A 25 8.00 -15.09 -19.99
N ASN A 26 6.85 -15.66 -20.42
CA ASN A 26 6.61 -15.97 -21.84
C ASN A 26 5.20 -15.69 -22.36
N ILE A 27 4.41 -14.81 -21.73
CA ILE A 27 3.03 -14.52 -22.19
C ILE A 27 2.76 -13.01 -22.16
N ASP A 28 1.86 -12.54 -23.01
CA ASP A 28 1.43 -11.14 -23.18
C ASP A 28 1.14 -10.39 -21.87
N GLY A 29 0.58 -11.05 -20.85
CA GLY A 29 0.39 -10.46 -19.51
C GLY A 29 1.69 -10.13 -18.78
N GLY A 30 2.79 -10.79 -19.14
CA GLY A 30 4.13 -10.56 -18.60
C GLY A 30 4.70 -9.19 -18.97
N VAL A 31 4.35 -8.63 -20.14
CA VAL A 31 4.81 -7.30 -20.55
C VAL A 31 4.15 -6.21 -19.71
N LEU A 32 2.84 -6.33 -19.46
CA LEU A 32 2.13 -5.37 -18.60
C LEU A 32 2.63 -5.46 -17.15
N LEU A 33 2.89 -6.67 -16.66
CA LEU A 33 3.50 -6.86 -15.36
C LEU A 33 4.89 -6.22 -15.29
N GLN A 34 5.70 -6.32 -16.35
CA GLN A 34 7.00 -5.66 -16.43
C GLN A 34 6.87 -4.13 -16.26
N TYR A 35 5.95 -3.49 -16.98
CA TYR A 35 5.69 -2.06 -16.79
C TYR A 35 5.26 -1.72 -15.36
N VAL A 36 4.40 -2.54 -14.74
CA VAL A 36 4.03 -2.38 -13.32
C VAL A 36 5.26 -2.47 -12.40
N PHE A 37 6.19 -3.40 -12.66
CA PHE A 37 7.43 -3.52 -11.89
C PHE A 37 8.38 -2.33 -12.08
N GLU A 38 8.46 -1.81 -13.30
CA GLU A 38 9.27 -0.64 -13.61
C GLU A 38 8.65 0.65 -13.05
N GLY A 39 7.36 0.61 -12.70
CA GLY A 39 6.60 1.76 -12.23
C GLY A 39 6.06 2.64 -13.35
N ASP A 40 6.11 2.14 -14.60
CA ASP A 40 5.54 2.81 -15.77
C ASP A 40 4.07 2.46 -15.93
N PHE A 41 3.25 3.02 -15.04
CA PHE A 41 1.81 2.74 -15.03
C PHE A 41 1.09 3.34 -16.25
N GLU A 42 1.63 4.41 -16.84
CA GLU A 42 1.11 5.03 -18.05
C GLU A 42 1.24 4.08 -19.25
N ALA A 43 2.39 3.40 -19.40
CA ALA A 43 2.57 2.39 -20.44
C ALA A 43 1.60 1.20 -20.34
N VAL A 44 1.18 0.83 -19.12
CA VAL A 44 0.14 -0.20 -18.93
C VAL A 44 -1.20 0.28 -19.52
N LEU A 45 -1.62 1.49 -19.16
CA LEU A 45 -2.88 2.09 -19.60
C LEU A 45 -2.93 2.34 -21.12
N LEU A 46 -1.81 2.78 -21.70
CA LEU A 46 -1.68 3.04 -23.14
C LEU A 46 -1.33 1.80 -23.97
N SER A 47 -1.20 0.63 -23.33
CA SER A 47 -0.87 -0.60 -24.06
C SER A 47 -1.98 -0.96 -25.06
N PRO A 48 -1.64 -1.50 -26.25
CA PRO A 48 -2.64 -1.86 -27.25
C PRO A 48 -3.71 -2.82 -26.72
N GLN A 49 -3.32 -3.73 -25.83
CA GLN A 49 -4.22 -4.70 -25.19
C GLN A 49 -5.25 -4.02 -24.29
N VAL A 50 -4.84 -3.02 -23.51
CA VAL A 50 -5.76 -2.25 -22.64
C VAL A 50 -6.62 -1.30 -23.45
N LEU A 51 -6.09 -0.69 -24.52
CA LEU A 51 -6.90 0.13 -25.41
C LEU A 51 -7.95 -0.71 -26.15
N GLU A 52 -7.62 -1.91 -26.60
CA GLU A 52 -8.58 -2.84 -27.22
C GLU A 52 -9.63 -3.36 -26.22
N LEU A 53 -9.23 -3.65 -24.98
CA LEU A 53 -10.13 -3.97 -23.87
C LEU A 53 -11.20 -2.88 -23.72
N LEU A 54 -10.77 -1.63 -23.63
CA LEU A 54 -11.64 -0.47 -23.37
C LEU A 54 -12.36 0.04 -24.62
N ALA A 55 -11.92 -0.31 -25.83
CA ALA A 55 -12.52 0.13 -27.08
C ALA A 55 -13.88 -0.53 -27.34
N GLY A 56 -14.83 0.21 -27.90
CA GLY A 56 -16.11 -0.34 -28.35
C GLY A 56 -17.24 0.69 -28.25
N ASP A 57 -18.37 0.40 -28.88
CA ASP A 57 -19.49 1.34 -28.92
C ASP A 57 -20.26 1.35 -27.58
N PRO A 58 -20.60 2.55 -27.05
CA PRO A 58 -21.45 2.67 -25.88
C PRO A 58 -22.91 2.38 -26.23
N GLU A 59 -23.66 1.88 -25.25
CA GLU A 59 -25.10 1.72 -25.37
C GLU A 59 -25.83 3.04 -25.08
N GLU A 60 -27.07 3.20 -25.57
CA GLU A 60 -27.84 4.44 -25.37
C GLU A 60 -28.12 4.67 -23.88
N GLY A 61 -27.66 5.82 -23.36
CA GLY A 61 -27.86 6.21 -21.95
C GLY A 61 -26.97 5.48 -20.94
N GLU A 62 -25.98 4.72 -21.41
CA GLU A 62 -25.04 3.98 -20.56
C GLU A 62 -24.15 4.93 -19.75
N SER A 63 -23.98 4.66 -18.45
CA SER A 63 -23.05 5.40 -17.59
C SER A 63 -21.60 4.97 -17.87
N ILE A 64 -20.63 5.81 -17.50
CA ILE A 64 -19.20 5.48 -17.67
C ILE A 64 -18.85 4.18 -16.94
N GLU A 65 -19.36 4.00 -15.72
CA GLU A 65 -19.11 2.78 -14.95
C GLU A 65 -19.72 1.53 -15.62
N ALA A 66 -20.98 1.61 -16.05
CA ALA A 66 -21.66 0.49 -16.71
C ALA A 66 -20.95 0.08 -18.00
N TYR A 67 -20.49 1.08 -18.78
CA TYR A 67 -19.68 0.86 -19.98
C TYR A 67 -18.40 0.08 -19.64
N LEU A 68 -17.61 0.57 -18.68
CA LEU A 68 -16.36 -0.07 -18.27
C LEU A 68 -16.60 -1.51 -17.79
N GLU A 69 -17.64 -1.73 -16.98
CA GLU A 69 -18.00 -3.06 -16.49
C GLU A 69 -18.36 -4.00 -17.63
N ARG A 70 -19.21 -3.57 -18.56
CA ARG A 70 -19.58 -4.36 -19.74
C ARG A 70 -18.37 -4.70 -20.60
N ARG A 71 -17.46 -3.76 -20.82
CA ARG A 71 -16.21 -3.98 -21.58
C ARG A 71 -15.33 -5.04 -20.91
N VAL A 72 -15.09 -4.92 -19.60
CA VAL A 72 -14.28 -5.89 -18.84
C VAL A 72 -14.95 -7.27 -18.85
N LEU A 73 -16.26 -7.36 -18.63
CA LEU A 73 -16.99 -8.63 -18.65
C LEU A 73 -16.96 -9.27 -20.04
N SER A 74 -17.11 -8.49 -21.11
CA SER A 74 -17.01 -8.97 -22.50
C SER A 74 -15.60 -9.51 -22.81
N TYR A 75 -14.56 -8.81 -22.34
CA TYR A 75 -13.19 -9.26 -22.48
C TYR A 75 -12.89 -10.56 -21.74
N ILE A 76 -13.42 -10.78 -20.53
CA ILE A 76 -13.21 -12.07 -19.86
C ILE A 76 -14.04 -13.17 -20.54
N SER A 77 -15.28 -12.86 -20.93
CA SER A 77 -16.23 -13.86 -21.45
C SER A 77 -15.90 -14.33 -22.86
N SER A 78 -15.19 -13.53 -23.65
CA SER A 78 -14.72 -13.92 -25.00
C SER A 78 -13.40 -14.70 -24.99
N ALA A 79 -12.85 -15.03 -23.82
CA ALA A 79 -11.65 -15.83 -23.69
C ALA A 79 -11.93 -17.32 -23.92
N THR A 80 -11.05 -18.00 -24.66
CA THR A 80 -10.98 -19.47 -24.58
C THR A 80 -10.50 -19.89 -23.19
N ASP A 81 -10.71 -21.15 -22.82
CA ASP A 81 -10.28 -21.65 -21.49
C ASP A 81 -8.76 -21.51 -21.30
N ASP A 82 -7.96 -21.69 -22.36
CA ASP A 82 -6.51 -21.51 -22.34
C ASP A 82 -6.09 -20.03 -22.14
N GLN A 83 -6.89 -19.08 -22.61
CA GLN A 83 -6.59 -17.63 -22.52
C GLN A 83 -7.12 -16.98 -21.24
N ARG A 84 -8.01 -17.65 -20.49
CA ARG A 84 -8.72 -17.04 -19.37
C ARG A 84 -7.77 -16.55 -18.28
N SER A 85 -6.76 -17.35 -17.95
CA SER A 85 -5.76 -17.00 -16.94
C SER A 85 -4.96 -15.76 -17.36
N ASP A 86 -4.55 -15.68 -18.62
CA ASP A 86 -3.78 -14.54 -19.13
C ASP A 86 -4.60 -13.26 -19.12
N ARG A 87 -5.88 -13.33 -19.52
CA ARG A 87 -6.79 -12.17 -19.45
C ARG A 87 -7.02 -11.70 -18.02
N GLN A 88 -7.13 -12.62 -17.06
CA GLN A 88 -7.22 -12.27 -15.65
C GLN A 88 -5.94 -11.57 -15.15
N ILE A 89 -4.75 -12.01 -15.58
CA ILE A 89 -3.48 -11.36 -15.26
C ILE A 89 -3.41 -9.95 -15.86
N VAL A 90 -3.84 -9.76 -17.11
CA VAL A 90 -3.92 -8.44 -17.75
C VAL A 90 -4.80 -7.48 -16.93
N LEU A 91 -5.97 -7.96 -16.50
CA LEU A 91 -6.89 -7.16 -15.67
C LEU A 91 -6.32 -6.85 -14.29
N LEU A 92 -5.58 -7.80 -13.70
CA LEU A 92 -4.87 -7.56 -12.45
C LEU A 92 -3.78 -6.50 -12.64
N ALA A 93 -2.94 -6.61 -13.67
CA ALA A 93 -1.89 -5.64 -13.97
C ALA A 93 -2.48 -4.24 -14.19
N LEU A 94 -3.59 -4.14 -14.92
CA LEU A 94 -4.31 -2.88 -15.10
C LEU A 94 -4.86 -2.32 -13.78
N ALA A 95 -5.47 -3.15 -12.94
CA ALA A 95 -5.97 -2.73 -11.63
C ALA A 95 -4.83 -2.22 -10.72
N VAL A 96 -3.72 -2.94 -10.69
CA VAL A 96 -2.52 -2.54 -9.93
C VAL A 96 -1.96 -1.22 -10.45
N ALA A 97 -1.85 -1.05 -11.78
CA ALA A 97 -1.42 0.20 -12.39
C ALA A 97 -2.36 1.35 -12.02
N CYS A 98 -3.69 1.15 -12.09
CA CYS A 98 -4.67 2.16 -11.72
C CYS A 98 -4.53 2.63 -10.27
N LEU A 99 -4.40 1.70 -9.32
CA LEU A 99 -4.24 2.03 -7.90
C LEU A 99 -2.94 2.81 -7.64
N ASN A 100 -1.81 2.35 -8.18
CA ASN A 100 -0.53 3.01 -7.96
C ASN A 100 -0.45 4.35 -8.67
N PHE A 101 -0.99 4.47 -9.89
CA PHE A 101 -0.96 5.72 -10.63
C PHE A 101 -1.91 6.76 -10.03
N PHE A 102 -3.04 6.32 -9.47
CA PHE A 102 -3.91 7.17 -8.67
C PHE A 102 -3.19 7.65 -7.41
N ALA A 103 -2.48 6.75 -6.73
CA ALA A 103 -1.67 7.10 -5.56
C ALA A 103 -0.57 8.12 -5.90
N GLN A 104 0.07 7.93 -7.05
CA GLN A 104 1.08 8.83 -7.61
C GLN A 104 0.51 10.22 -7.88
N ALA A 105 -0.65 10.29 -8.54
CA ALA A 105 -1.28 11.55 -8.91
C ALA A 105 -1.70 12.41 -7.70
N ASN A 106 -2.03 11.79 -6.57
CA ASN A 106 -2.66 12.48 -5.43
C ASN A 106 -1.73 12.66 -4.22
N TRP A 107 -0.76 11.78 -3.99
CA TRP A 107 0.05 11.82 -2.76
C TRP A 107 1.56 11.76 -2.96
N THR A 108 2.06 10.91 -3.85
CA THR A 108 3.53 10.69 -3.94
C THR A 108 4.20 11.53 -5.02
N GLY A 109 3.47 11.90 -6.06
CA GLY A 109 4.05 12.52 -7.26
C GLY A 109 4.93 11.55 -8.06
N PRO A 110 5.41 11.98 -9.24
CA PRO A 110 5.17 13.27 -9.89
C PRO A 110 3.72 13.43 -10.41
N PRO A 111 3.29 14.67 -10.76
CA PRO A 111 1.96 14.92 -11.31
C PRO A 111 1.66 14.08 -12.55
N VAL A 112 0.42 13.61 -12.65
CA VAL A 112 -0.03 12.70 -13.71
C VAL A 112 -1.03 13.42 -14.60
N SER A 113 -0.76 13.43 -15.91
CA SER A 113 -1.68 13.99 -16.91
C SER A 113 -2.30 12.85 -17.71
N LEU A 114 -3.63 12.68 -17.59
CA LEU A 114 -4.39 11.71 -18.38
C LEU A 114 -5.51 12.38 -19.13
N HIS A 115 -5.66 12.06 -20.41
CA HIS A 115 -6.79 12.49 -21.22
C HIS A 115 -7.76 11.33 -21.37
N ILE A 116 -8.95 11.45 -20.77
CA ILE A 116 -9.95 10.37 -20.78
C ILE A 116 -10.39 10.00 -22.20
N ALA A 117 -10.29 10.95 -23.14
CA ALA A 117 -10.54 10.74 -24.56
C ALA A 117 -9.61 9.71 -25.22
N ASP A 118 -8.46 9.40 -24.60
CA ASP A 118 -7.53 8.38 -25.08
C ASP A 118 -8.03 6.96 -24.74
N PHE A 119 -8.92 6.83 -23.76
CA PHE A 119 -9.40 5.54 -23.24
C PHE A 119 -10.87 5.25 -23.53
N LEU A 120 -11.70 6.30 -23.62
CA LEU A 120 -13.15 6.17 -23.77
C LEU A 120 -13.64 6.70 -25.12
N PRO A 121 -14.64 6.06 -25.74
CA PRO A 121 -15.16 6.49 -27.04
C PRO A 121 -15.84 7.86 -26.95
N ALA A 122 -15.65 8.69 -27.98
CA ALA A 122 -16.21 10.04 -28.04
C ALA A 122 -17.75 10.09 -27.90
N ALA A 123 -18.46 9.03 -28.33
CA ALA A 123 -19.90 8.90 -28.16
C ALA A 123 -20.33 8.87 -26.68
N LEU A 124 -19.53 8.24 -25.81
CA LEU A 124 -19.78 8.17 -24.36
C LEU A 124 -19.43 9.49 -23.66
N LEU A 125 -18.47 10.24 -24.21
CA LEU A 125 -18.02 11.52 -23.65
C LEU A 125 -18.89 12.71 -24.06
N LYS A 126 -19.64 12.59 -25.16
CA LYS A 126 -20.49 13.66 -25.71
C LYS A 126 -21.43 14.31 -24.67
N PRO A 127 -22.10 13.58 -23.77
CA PRO A 127 -22.95 14.17 -22.72
C PRO A 127 -22.18 15.04 -21.72
N TYR A 128 -20.87 14.90 -21.62
CA TYR A 128 -20.00 15.54 -20.63
C TYR A 128 -19.07 16.60 -21.24
N SER A 129 -19.44 17.14 -22.40
CA SER A 129 -18.62 18.11 -23.15
C SER A 129 -18.44 19.46 -22.44
N GLU A 130 -19.29 19.77 -21.47
CA GLU A 130 -19.20 20.99 -20.68
C GLU A 130 -18.02 20.95 -19.70
N GLN A 131 -17.44 22.12 -19.42
CA GLN A 131 -16.28 22.22 -18.53
C GLN A 131 -16.62 21.68 -17.13
N GLY A 132 -15.85 20.69 -16.67
CA GLY A 132 -16.03 20.07 -15.35
C GLY A 132 -17.15 19.03 -15.25
N ALA A 133 -18.01 18.90 -16.26
CA ALA A 133 -19.10 17.92 -16.26
C ALA A 133 -18.58 16.47 -16.17
N MET A 134 -17.49 16.17 -16.89
CA MET A 134 -16.85 14.85 -16.85
C MET A 134 -16.31 14.51 -15.46
N THR A 135 -15.59 15.44 -14.83
CA THR A 135 -15.07 15.28 -13.47
C THR A 135 -16.21 15.07 -12.48
N SER A 136 -17.27 15.87 -12.58
CA SER A 136 -18.45 15.73 -11.72
C SER A 136 -19.14 14.37 -11.88
N ALA A 137 -19.23 13.86 -13.11
CA ALA A 137 -19.81 12.54 -13.38
C ALA A 137 -18.97 11.41 -12.77
N LEU A 138 -17.65 11.46 -12.92
CA LEU A 138 -16.73 10.49 -12.32
C LEU A 138 -16.77 10.51 -10.78
N LEU A 139 -16.78 11.71 -10.18
CA LEU A 139 -16.92 11.85 -8.73
C LEU A 139 -18.28 11.33 -8.25
N SER A 140 -19.35 11.55 -9.04
CA SER A 140 -20.69 11.05 -8.74
C SER A 140 -20.75 9.53 -8.76
N CYS A 141 -20.03 8.87 -9.68
CA CYS A 141 -19.88 7.41 -9.66
C CYS A 141 -19.20 6.94 -8.37
N LEU A 142 -18.23 7.69 -7.84
CA LEU A 142 -17.44 7.32 -6.67
C LEU A 142 -18.10 7.63 -5.31
N LEU A 143 -19.30 8.22 -5.30
CA LEU A 143 -20.06 8.46 -4.07
C LEU A 143 -20.43 7.13 -3.39
N LEU A 144 -20.21 7.05 -2.09
CA LEU A 144 -20.63 5.94 -1.25
C LEU A 144 -21.31 6.47 0.00
N ASP A 145 -22.36 5.79 0.46
CA ASP A 145 -23.06 6.11 1.71
C ASP A 145 -23.59 7.55 1.82
N GLY A 146 -23.77 8.24 0.68
CA GLY A 146 -24.19 9.65 0.65
C GLY A 146 -23.05 10.65 0.89
N GLU A 147 -21.82 10.15 1.10
CA GLU A 147 -20.64 10.95 1.34
C GLU A 147 -20.02 11.44 0.04
N SER A 148 -19.58 12.71 0.06
CA SER A 148 -18.97 13.34 -1.10
C SER A 148 -17.51 12.91 -1.26
N VAL A 149 -17.05 12.84 -2.51
CA VAL A 149 -15.63 12.63 -2.83
C VAL A 149 -14.93 13.98 -2.87
N TYR A 150 -13.72 14.04 -2.31
CA TYR A 150 -12.90 15.24 -2.30
C TYR A 150 -12.74 15.83 -3.71
N SER A 151 -13.13 17.09 -3.88
CA SER A 151 -13.30 17.71 -5.20
C SER A 151 -11.99 18.00 -5.94
N LEU A 152 -10.86 18.03 -5.22
CA LEU A 152 -9.53 18.25 -5.82
C LEU A 152 -8.77 16.95 -6.09
N VAL A 153 -9.44 15.79 -6.03
CA VAL A 153 -8.85 14.51 -6.44
C VAL A 153 -8.40 14.59 -7.91
N SER A 154 -7.14 14.27 -8.13
CA SER A 154 -6.56 14.13 -9.46
C SER A 154 -6.88 12.76 -10.04
N ASN A 155 -7.29 12.74 -11.32
CA ASN A 155 -7.58 11.53 -12.11
C ASN A 155 -8.56 10.54 -11.43
N PRO A 156 -9.80 10.95 -11.05
CA PRO A 156 -10.78 10.05 -10.42
C PRO A 156 -11.17 8.85 -11.30
N PHE A 157 -10.94 8.94 -12.61
CA PHE A 157 -11.11 7.83 -13.55
C PHE A 157 -10.31 6.58 -13.16
N LEU A 158 -9.07 6.74 -12.66
CA LEU A 158 -8.22 5.61 -12.27
C LEU A 158 -8.83 4.83 -11.10
N LEU A 159 -9.38 5.54 -10.11
CA LEU A 159 -10.04 4.92 -8.97
C LEU A 159 -11.35 4.23 -9.40
N LEU A 160 -12.11 4.84 -10.31
CA LEU A 160 -13.32 4.23 -10.87
C LEU A 160 -13.00 2.94 -11.63
N LEU A 161 -11.98 2.96 -12.49
CA LEU A 161 -11.55 1.78 -13.25
C LEU A 161 -11.08 0.67 -12.29
N ALA A 162 -10.31 1.01 -11.24
CA ALA A 162 -9.92 0.05 -10.22
C ALA A 162 -11.14 -0.56 -9.50
N ARG A 163 -12.19 0.22 -9.20
CA ARG A 163 -13.45 -0.32 -8.64
C ARG A 163 -14.09 -1.35 -9.56
N VAL A 164 -14.25 -1.00 -10.84
CA VAL A 164 -14.86 -1.88 -11.83
C VAL A 164 -14.11 -3.23 -11.89
N LEU A 165 -12.77 -3.18 -11.91
CA LEU A 165 -11.92 -4.36 -11.98
C LEU A 165 -11.94 -5.21 -10.69
N LEU A 166 -11.75 -4.57 -9.53
CA LEU A 166 -11.51 -5.26 -8.25
C LEU A 166 -12.77 -5.53 -7.43
N VAL A 167 -13.89 -4.88 -7.76
CA VAL A 167 -15.16 -4.99 -7.02
C VAL A 167 -16.25 -5.53 -7.95
N ASN A 168 -16.63 -4.79 -8.99
CA ASN A 168 -17.79 -5.16 -9.83
C ASN A 168 -17.52 -6.48 -10.59
N CYS A 169 -16.32 -6.60 -11.17
CA CYS A 169 -15.93 -7.78 -11.96
C CYS A 169 -15.26 -8.89 -11.14
N ALA A 170 -15.14 -8.75 -9.82
CA ALA A 170 -14.35 -9.65 -8.97
C ALA A 170 -14.78 -11.13 -9.07
N ALA A 171 -16.08 -11.40 -9.23
CA ALA A 171 -16.62 -12.75 -9.39
C ALA A 171 -16.19 -13.47 -10.67
N LYS A 172 -15.60 -12.76 -11.65
CA LYS A 172 -15.03 -13.36 -12.87
C LYS A 172 -13.52 -13.58 -12.78
N LEU A 173 -12.92 -13.17 -11.67
CA LEU A 173 -11.48 -13.18 -11.41
C LEU A 173 -11.10 -14.20 -10.30
N GLU A 174 -11.96 -15.19 -10.04
CA GLU A 174 -11.84 -16.10 -8.89
C GLU A 174 -10.55 -16.94 -8.85
N ASN A 175 -9.87 -17.15 -9.99
CA ASN A 175 -8.59 -17.86 -10.02
C ASN A 175 -7.46 -17.05 -9.36
N LEU A 176 -7.63 -15.73 -9.23
CA LEU A 176 -6.68 -14.84 -8.57
C LEU A 176 -6.96 -14.86 -7.06
N GLN A 177 -6.38 -15.85 -6.36
CA GLN A 177 -6.63 -16.08 -4.93
C GLN A 177 -6.44 -14.83 -4.05
N LEU A 178 -5.55 -13.93 -4.44
CA LEU A 178 -5.18 -12.73 -3.68
C LEU A 178 -5.69 -11.43 -4.31
N LEU A 179 -6.62 -11.53 -5.28
CA LEU A 179 -7.44 -10.41 -5.70
C LEU A 179 -8.09 -9.67 -4.51
N PRO A 180 -8.63 -10.36 -3.47
CA PRO A 180 -9.21 -9.65 -2.33
C PRO A 180 -8.19 -8.80 -1.57
N TRP A 181 -6.90 -9.16 -1.56
CA TRP A 181 -5.87 -8.33 -0.95
C TRP A 181 -5.68 -7.02 -1.75
N TRP A 182 -5.66 -7.09 -3.08
CA TRP A 182 -5.68 -5.88 -3.92
C TRP A 182 -6.96 -5.05 -3.77
N THR A 183 -8.11 -5.70 -3.52
CA THR A 183 -9.35 -5.01 -3.17
C THR A 183 -9.23 -4.24 -1.84
N LEU A 184 -8.46 -4.73 -0.84
CA LEU A 184 -8.18 -3.97 0.38
C LEU A 184 -7.44 -2.66 0.08
N ARG A 185 -6.48 -2.71 -0.83
CA ARG A 185 -5.71 -1.56 -1.29
C ARG A 185 -6.61 -0.53 -1.99
N TYR A 186 -7.55 -1.00 -2.83
CA TYR A 186 -8.62 -0.15 -3.37
C TYR A 186 -9.46 0.50 -2.25
N VAL A 187 -9.92 -0.29 -1.26
CA VAL A 187 -10.73 0.23 -0.15
C VAL A 187 -10.01 1.35 0.58
N VAL A 188 -8.72 1.18 0.88
CA VAL A 188 -7.91 2.22 1.54
C VAL A 188 -7.88 3.50 0.70
N LEU A 189 -7.56 3.42 -0.60
CA LEU A 189 -7.49 4.62 -1.45
C LEU A 189 -8.84 5.30 -1.62
N HIS A 190 -9.94 4.54 -1.74
CA HIS A 190 -11.28 5.12 -1.82
C HIS A 190 -11.67 5.77 -0.50
N GLN A 191 -11.37 5.14 0.64
CA GLN A 191 -11.69 5.71 1.95
C GLN A 191 -10.93 7.03 2.21
N GLN A 192 -9.72 7.20 1.69
CA GLN A 192 -8.93 8.43 1.89
C GLN A 192 -9.47 9.64 1.12
N VAL A 193 -10.30 9.42 0.09
CA VAL A 193 -10.90 10.50 -0.70
C VAL A 193 -12.34 10.82 -0.32
N LEU A 194 -12.92 10.07 0.63
CA LEU A 194 -14.23 10.35 1.20
C LEU A 194 -14.09 11.27 2.42
N GLU A 195 -15.07 12.15 2.62
CA GLU A 195 -15.11 13.05 3.78
C GLU A 195 -15.28 12.26 5.10
N GLU A 196 -16.12 11.23 5.08
CA GLU A 196 -16.40 10.36 6.23
C GLU A 196 -16.16 8.88 5.93
N ARG A 197 -16.14 8.08 7.01
CA ARG A 197 -15.96 6.63 6.93
C ARG A 197 -17.17 5.94 6.30
N SER A 198 -16.93 5.14 5.27
CA SER A 198 -17.97 4.38 4.58
C SER A 198 -18.18 2.99 5.22
N PRO A 199 -19.39 2.67 5.73
CA PRO A 199 -19.74 1.31 6.13
C PRO A 199 -19.70 0.29 5.00
N GLN A 200 -19.97 0.70 3.75
CA GLN A 200 -19.84 -0.17 2.58
C GLN A 200 -18.39 -0.61 2.37
N LEU A 201 -17.44 0.32 2.42
CA LEU A 201 -16.02 0.02 2.32
C LEU A 201 -15.53 -0.86 3.48
N LEU A 202 -15.99 -0.61 4.71
CA LEU A 202 -15.65 -1.46 5.86
C LEU A 202 -16.15 -2.90 5.67
N THR A 203 -17.36 -3.07 5.16
CA THR A 203 -17.95 -4.40 4.92
C THR A 203 -17.16 -5.14 3.83
N LEU A 204 -16.81 -4.45 2.75
CA LEU A 204 -15.97 -4.99 1.68
C LEU A 204 -14.58 -5.39 2.21
N ALA A 205 -13.97 -4.54 3.04
CA ALA A 205 -12.67 -4.82 3.64
C ALA A 205 -12.71 -6.09 4.51
N LYS A 206 -13.69 -6.21 5.42
CA LYS A 206 -13.84 -7.39 6.28
C LYS A 206 -13.97 -8.68 5.47
N SER A 207 -14.81 -8.67 4.43
CA SER A 207 -14.97 -9.82 3.54
C SER A 207 -13.63 -10.21 2.86
N CYS A 208 -12.87 -9.22 2.41
CA CYS A 208 -11.57 -9.45 1.78
C CYS A 208 -10.53 -9.99 2.77
N MET A 209 -10.45 -9.43 3.98
CA MET A 209 -9.56 -9.92 5.05
C MET A 209 -9.84 -11.39 5.39
N GLU A 210 -11.11 -11.77 5.50
CA GLU A 210 -11.52 -13.15 5.76
C GLU A 210 -11.13 -14.10 4.62
N LYS A 211 -11.27 -13.67 3.36
CA LYS A 211 -10.87 -14.47 2.19
C LYS A 211 -9.36 -14.70 2.17
N VAL A 212 -8.56 -13.66 2.34
CA VAL A 212 -7.09 -13.78 2.34
C VAL A 212 -6.60 -14.58 3.54
N SER A 213 -7.23 -14.45 4.71
CA SER A 213 -6.86 -15.21 5.91
C SER A 213 -7.07 -16.73 5.75
N LYS A 214 -7.85 -17.18 4.76
CA LYS A 214 -8.05 -18.60 4.44
C LYS A 214 -6.97 -19.17 3.50
N CYS A 215 -6.10 -18.33 2.94
CA CYS A 215 -4.99 -18.77 2.11
C CYS A 215 -3.83 -19.25 2.99
N GLU A 216 -3.86 -20.51 3.42
CA GLU A 216 -2.87 -21.08 4.36
C GLU A 216 -1.42 -20.99 3.84
N ASP A 217 -1.21 -21.08 2.52
CA ASP A 217 0.11 -21.01 1.87
C ASP A 217 0.84 -19.68 2.11
N LEU A 218 0.08 -18.58 2.35
CA LEU A 218 0.66 -17.27 2.66
C LEU A 218 1.27 -17.20 4.07
N PHE A 219 0.75 -17.98 5.02
CA PHE A 219 1.09 -17.85 6.44
C PHE A 219 1.94 -19.00 6.97
N THR A 220 1.92 -20.15 6.30
CA THR A 220 2.63 -21.36 6.74
C THR A 220 4.01 -21.51 6.11
N SER A 221 4.20 -21.01 4.89
CA SER A 221 5.49 -21.11 4.21
C SER A 221 6.49 -20.10 4.78
N ARG A 222 7.67 -20.60 5.16
CA ARG A 222 8.79 -19.74 5.58
C ARG A 222 9.24 -18.78 4.47
N THR A 223 8.94 -19.10 3.21
CA THR A 223 9.24 -18.24 2.03
C THR A 223 8.33 -17.00 1.94
N HIS A 224 7.14 -17.03 2.55
CA HIS A 224 6.14 -15.96 2.42
C HIS A 224 5.92 -15.18 3.71
N LYS A 225 6.76 -15.40 4.73
CA LYS A 225 6.67 -14.72 6.04
C LYS A 225 6.54 -13.20 5.90
N ASN A 226 7.31 -12.58 5.00
CA ASN A 226 7.26 -11.15 4.75
C ASN A 226 5.90 -10.68 4.19
N LEU A 227 5.27 -11.49 3.31
CA LEU A 227 3.93 -11.21 2.81
C LEU A 227 2.89 -11.29 3.93
N GLY A 228 3.00 -12.28 4.82
CA GLY A 228 2.14 -12.39 6.00
C GLY A 228 2.25 -11.19 6.95
N ILE A 229 3.48 -10.68 7.15
CA ILE A 229 3.74 -9.45 7.93
C ILE A 229 3.03 -8.26 7.28
N LEU A 230 3.26 -8.04 5.98
CA LEU A 230 2.65 -6.93 5.23
C LEU A 230 1.13 -7.00 5.23
N PHE A 231 0.54 -8.18 5.00
CA PHE A 231 -0.90 -8.38 5.03
C PHE A 231 -1.50 -7.98 6.38
N HIS A 232 -0.90 -8.41 7.49
CA HIS A 232 -1.38 -8.06 8.81
C HIS A 232 -1.16 -6.59 9.15
N LEU A 233 -0.09 -5.96 8.65
CA LEU A 233 0.08 -4.51 8.76
C LEU A 233 -1.03 -3.76 8.03
N GLU A 234 -1.30 -4.09 6.76
CA GLU A 234 -2.39 -3.47 5.98
C GLU A 234 -3.75 -3.66 6.68
N CYS A 235 -4.04 -4.87 7.18
CA CYS A 235 -5.25 -5.13 7.97
C CYS A 235 -5.33 -4.25 9.22
N SER A 236 -4.23 -4.09 9.94
CA SER A 236 -4.18 -3.26 11.15
C SER A 236 -4.47 -1.80 10.84
N TYR A 237 -3.85 -1.23 9.80
CA TYR A 237 -4.12 0.15 9.37
C TYR A 237 -5.58 0.36 8.99
N ILE A 238 -6.20 -0.59 8.29
CA ILE A 238 -7.64 -0.54 7.97
C ILE A 238 -8.46 -0.56 9.27
N CYS A 239 -8.19 -1.50 10.18
CA CYS A 239 -8.90 -1.55 11.46
C CYS A 239 -8.75 -0.25 12.27
N LEU A 240 -7.55 0.34 12.34
CA LEU A 240 -7.32 1.64 12.99
C LEU A 240 -8.10 2.76 12.30
N THR A 241 -8.15 2.76 10.97
CA THR A 241 -8.93 3.73 10.19
C THR A 241 -10.38 3.71 10.63
N TYR A 242 -10.98 2.53 10.84
CA TYR A 242 -12.37 2.36 11.28
C TYR A 242 -12.56 2.23 12.81
N TYR A 243 -11.56 2.60 13.61
CA TYR A 243 -11.61 2.56 15.08
C TYR A 243 -11.83 1.16 15.68
N GLU A 244 -11.53 0.09 14.94
CA GLU A 244 -11.54 -1.29 15.43
C GLU A 244 -10.21 -1.62 16.14
N TYR A 245 -9.87 -0.86 17.19
CA TYR A 245 -8.56 -0.91 17.88
C TYR A 245 -8.16 -2.31 18.38
N LEU A 246 -9.12 -3.08 18.88
CA LEU A 246 -8.86 -4.45 19.36
C LEU A 246 -8.36 -5.35 18.23
N LYS A 247 -9.02 -5.30 17.06
CA LYS A 247 -8.63 -6.08 15.89
C LYS A 247 -7.32 -5.59 15.28
N ALA A 248 -7.10 -4.27 15.28
CA ALA A 248 -5.84 -3.69 14.84
C ALA A 248 -4.66 -4.26 15.66
N LYS A 249 -4.84 -4.36 16.98
CA LYS A 249 -3.85 -4.93 17.90
C LYS A 249 -3.64 -6.44 17.67
N GLU A 250 -4.71 -7.20 17.42
CA GLU A 250 -4.61 -8.62 17.06
C GLU A 250 -3.77 -8.84 15.79
N HIS A 251 -4.00 -8.02 14.75
CA HIS A 251 -3.22 -8.09 13.52
C HIS A 251 -1.74 -7.70 13.73
N LEU A 252 -1.47 -6.64 14.49
CA LEU A 252 -0.08 -6.25 14.83
C LEU A 252 0.64 -7.33 15.65
N GLN A 253 -0.07 -8.00 16.55
CA GLN A 253 0.48 -9.11 17.30
C GLN A 253 0.87 -10.27 16.37
N LYS A 254 0.00 -10.64 15.41
CA LYS A 254 0.34 -11.66 14.41
C LYS A 254 1.55 -11.26 13.56
N ALA A 255 1.62 -10.00 13.12
CA ALA A 255 2.78 -9.49 12.38
C ALA A 255 4.07 -9.57 13.22
N ARG A 256 3.99 -9.26 14.52
CA ARG A 256 5.11 -9.39 15.46
C ARG A 256 5.54 -10.85 15.64
N GLU A 257 4.59 -11.75 15.83
CA GLU A 257 4.84 -13.19 15.94
C GLU A 257 5.51 -13.74 14.68
N LEU A 258 5.02 -13.35 13.50
CA LEU A 258 5.64 -13.72 12.22
C LEU A 258 7.06 -13.18 12.13
N SER A 259 7.29 -11.88 12.38
CA SER A 259 8.62 -11.26 12.32
C SER A 259 9.64 -11.90 13.28
N GLY A 260 9.21 -12.33 14.47
CA GLY A 260 10.10 -12.80 15.53
C GLY A 260 10.80 -11.66 16.28
N LEU A 261 10.41 -10.41 16.03
CA LEU A 261 10.93 -9.23 16.73
C LEU A 261 10.25 -9.00 18.07
N SER A 262 11.03 -8.64 19.08
CA SER A 262 10.56 -7.97 20.28
C SER A 262 10.87 -6.49 20.18
N ILE A 263 9.84 -5.64 20.28
CA ILE A 263 9.92 -4.19 20.22
C ILE A 263 9.43 -3.67 21.57
N ASN A 264 10.34 -3.13 22.39
CA ASN A 264 10.03 -2.65 23.72
C ASN A 264 10.53 -1.21 23.93
N MET A 265 9.75 -0.41 24.65
CA MET A 265 10.20 0.90 25.12
C MET A 265 11.02 0.71 26.40
N THR A 266 12.26 1.20 26.41
CA THR A 266 13.18 1.08 27.56
C THR A 266 13.84 2.41 27.88
N GLY A 267 14.45 2.51 29.06
CA GLY A 267 15.21 3.69 29.48
C GLY A 267 16.71 3.39 29.50
N ALA A 268 17.50 4.26 28.87
CA ALA A 268 18.95 4.20 28.88
C ALA A 268 19.54 5.54 29.36
N LEU A 269 20.73 5.51 29.96
CA LEU A 269 21.40 6.72 30.40
C LEU A 269 22.06 7.42 29.21
N GLY A 270 21.70 8.69 28.95
CA GLY A 270 22.17 9.43 27.80
C GLY A 270 22.34 10.94 28.03
N LYS A 271 23.08 11.58 27.12
CA LYS A 271 23.26 13.04 27.03
C LYS A 271 22.72 13.55 25.70
N ARG A 272 22.07 14.70 25.72
CA ARG A 272 21.54 15.38 24.51
C ARG A 272 22.27 16.67 24.18
N THR A 273 23.11 17.17 25.08
CA THR A 273 23.89 18.40 24.86
C THR A 273 25.37 18.16 25.13
N ARG A 274 26.22 18.94 24.46
CA ARG A 274 27.69 18.83 24.53
C ARG A 274 28.23 19.16 25.92
N PHE A 275 27.55 20.07 26.63
CA PHE A 275 27.98 20.59 27.94
C PHE A 275 27.28 19.93 29.13
N GLN A 276 26.50 18.86 28.90
CA GLN A 276 25.84 18.12 29.98
C GLN A 276 26.88 17.31 30.78
N GLU A 277 26.98 17.53 32.08
CA GLU A 277 27.91 16.79 32.95
C GLU A 277 27.40 15.39 33.27
N ASN A 278 26.14 15.26 33.72
CA ASN A 278 25.55 14.00 34.15
C ASN A 278 24.78 13.30 33.02
N PHE A 279 24.83 11.97 32.97
CA PHE A 279 23.91 11.21 32.13
C PHE A 279 22.52 11.16 32.78
N LEU A 280 21.48 11.38 31.98
CA LEU A 280 20.09 11.35 32.43
C LEU A 280 19.35 10.23 31.72
N ALA A 281 18.29 9.70 32.34
CA ALA A 281 17.45 8.69 31.69
C ALA A 281 16.82 9.26 30.41
N GLN A 282 16.98 8.53 29.31
CA GLN A 282 16.41 8.79 27.99
C GLN A 282 15.58 7.58 27.58
N LEU A 283 14.44 7.82 26.94
CA LEU A 283 13.66 6.75 26.35
C LEU A 283 14.30 6.31 25.03
N ILE A 284 14.49 5.00 24.88
CA ILE A 284 15.00 4.37 23.67
C ILE A 284 14.12 3.17 23.30
N LEU A 285 14.18 2.78 22.04
CA LEU A 285 13.52 1.58 21.56
C LEU A 285 14.51 0.41 21.57
N ASP A 286 14.21 -0.63 22.36
CA ASP A 286 14.95 -1.89 22.39
C ASP A 286 14.30 -2.87 21.42
N VAL A 287 15.01 -3.16 20.33
CA VAL A 287 14.55 -4.07 19.28
C VAL A 287 15.49 -5.26 19.19
N LYS A 288 14.98 -6.45 19.49
CA LYS A 288 15.74 -7.70 19.49
C LYS A 288 15.04 -8.77 18.67
N ARG A 289 15.84 -9.63 18.04
CA ARG A 289 15.35 -10.86 17.42
C ARG A 289 15.37 -11.97 18.45
N LYS A 290 14.30 -12.78 18.49
CA LYS A 290 14.29 -14.00 19.33
C LYS A 290 15.34 -14.99 18.80
N GLU A 291 16.15 -15.56 19.68
CA GLU A 291 17.34 -16.36 19.37
C GLU A 291 17.08 -17.58 18.45
N ASP A 292 15.84 -18.06 18.35
CA ASP A 292 15.43 -19.15 17.43
C ASP A 292 15.24 -18.70 15.96
N SER A 293 15.31 -17.40 15.67
CA SER A 293 15.21 -16.85 14.31
C SER A 293 16.57 -16.88 13.62
N THR A 294 17.06 -18.09 13.33
CA THR A 294 18.24 -18.28 12.46
C THR A 294 17.95 -17.66 11.10
N PHE A 295 18.60 -16.52 10.84
CA PHE A 295 18.66 -15.88 9.53
C PHE A 295 19.47 -16.79 8.60
N LEU A 296 18.82 -17.78 7.99
CA LEU A 296 19.38 -18.42 6.81
C LEU A 296 19.16 -17.42 5.67
N ALA A 297 20.27 -16.94 5.12
CA ALA A 297 20.40 -16.06 3.96
C ALA A 297 19.72 -16.64 2.70
N CYS A 298 18.39 -16.72 2.74
CA CYS A 298 17.54 -17.19 1.66
C CYS A 298 16.50 -16.10 1.30
N GLU A 299 16.70 -14.87 1.79
CA GLU A 299 15.80 -13.73 1.55
C GLU A 299 16.18 -12.89 0.31
N SER A 300 17.27 -13.25 -0.37
CA SER A 300 17.88 -12.37 -1.38
C SER A 300 17.16 -12.30 -2.73
N SER A 301 16.16 -13.15 -3.02
CA SER A 301 15.51 -13.17 -4.33
C SER A 301 14.17 -12.43 -4.41
N LEU A 302 13.52 -12.12 -3.27
CA LEU A 302 12.19 -11.52 -3.24
C LEU A 302 12.15 -10.13 -2.61
N SER A 303 13.09 -9.82 -1.71
CA SER A 303 13.23 -8.48 -1.14
C SER A 303 13.86 -7.53 -2.15
N LEU A 304 13.29 -6.35 -2.29
CA LEU A 304 13.81 -5.32 -3.19
C LEU A 304 15.18 -4.87 -2.74
N ALA A 305 16.04 -4.53 -3.71
CA ALA A 305 17.27 -3.82 -3.39
C ALA A 305 16.92 -2.53 -2.62
N PRO A 306 17.66 -2.21 -1.55
CA PRO A 306 17.42 -1.01 -0.78
C PRO A 306 17.54 0.22 -1.70
N THR A 307 16.69 1.21 -1.45
CA THR A 307 16.77 2.50 -2.15
C THR A 307 18.19 3.06 -2.00
N PRO A 308 18.88 3.43 -3.09
CA PRO A 308 20.19 4.05 -3.02
C PRO A 308 20.18 5.25 -2.06
N LYS A 309 21.19 5.34 -1.18
CA LYS A 309 21.27 6.40 -0.15
C LYS A 309 21.21 7.81 -0.72
N GLU A 310 21.66 8.00 -1.96
CA GLU A 310 21.61 9.28 -2.67
C GLU A 310 20.19 9.78 -2.99
N LEU A 311 19.22 8.86 -3.05
CA LEU A 311 17.81 9.16 -3.31
C LEU A 311 17.00 9.34 -2.01
N LEU A 312 17.56 8.99 -0.86
CA LEU A 312 16.92 9.21 0.43
C LEU A 312 16.95 10.70 0.81
N PRO A 313 15.96 11.19 1.59
CA PRO A 313 16.02 12.52 2.16
C PRO A 313 17.35 12.74 2.91
N LYS A 314 18.02 13.85 2.65
CA LYS A 314 19.29 14.18 3.32
C LYS A 314 19.05 14.41 4.81
N ASP A 315 19.74 13.65 5.65
CA ASP A 315 19.84 13.93 7.07
C ASP A 315 20.76 15.14 7.30
N TYR A 316 20.19 16.24 7.77
CA TYR A 316 20.92 17.47 8.01
C TYR A 316 21.34 17.54 9.47
N GLN A 317 22.65 17.70 9.68
CA GLN A 317 23.16 17.96 11.02
C GLN A 317 22.60 19.28 11.56
N LEU A 318 22.23 19.28 12.84
CA LEU A 318 21.72 20.44 13.58
C LEU A 318 22.70 21.62 13.51
N ASN A 319 24.00 21.35 13.35
CA ASN A 319 25.09 22.35 13.37
C ASN A 319 25.02 23.29 14.57
N ASP A 320 24.49 22.79 15.69
CA ASP A 320 24.29 23.53 16.93
C ASP A 320 25.49 23.29 17.87
N ASP A 321 26.01 24.35 18.47
CA ASP A 321 27.17 24.28 19.37
C ASP A 321 26.84 23.70 20.76
N THR A 322 25.56 23.58 21.08
CA THR A 322 25.06 23.13 22.38
C THR A 322 24.40 21.76 22.32
N VAL A 323 23.58 21.50 21.30
CA VAL A 323 22.80 20.26 21.15
C VAL A 323 23.54 19.20 20.33
N LEU A 324 23.37 17.93 20.68
CA LEU A 324 23.90 16.79 19.93
C LEU A 324 22.90 16.35 18.85
N ASN A 325 23.41 15.91 17.69
CA ASN A 325 22.59 15.33 16.62
C ASN A 325 21.90 14.04 17.04
N GLN A 326 22.59 13.22 17.84
CA GLN A 326 22.11 11.96 18.37
C GLN A 326 22.40 11.88 19.86
N ILE A 327 21.58 11.11 20.58
CA ILE A 327 21.75 10.89 22.01
C ILE A 327 23.07 10.15 22.22
N ASN A 328 23.96 10.71 23.04
CA ASN A 328 25.19 10.04 23.44
C ASN A 328 24.91 9.18 24.69
N LEU A 329 24.81 7.87 24.51
CA LEU A 329 24.51 6.91 25.57
C LEU A 329 25.75 6.59 26.42
N ALA A 330 25.53 6.36 27.71
CA ALA A 330 26.58 5.96 28.64
C ALA A 330 27.12 4.56 28.33
N ASP A 331 26.23 3.67 27.91
CA ASP A 331 26.56 2.36 27.37
C ASP A 331 26.06 2.27 25.92
N PRO A 332 26.96 2.35 24.92
CA PRO A 332 26.59 2.24 23.52
C PRO A 332 25.98 0.88 23.15
N SER A 333 26.30 -0.19 23.89
CA SER A 333 25.79 -1.54 23.60
C SER A 333 24.30 -1.69 23.90
N GLU A 334 23.71 -0.79 24.70
CA GLU A 334 22.26 -0.71 24.92
C GLU A 334 21.49 -0.27 23.66
N HIS A 335 22.20 0.14 22.60
CA HIS A 335 21.63 0.57 21.33
C HIS A 335 22.28 -0.13 20.12
N ASP A 336 22.64 -1.41 20.28
CA ASP A 336 23.04 -2.25 19.15
C ASP A 336 21.82 -2.49 18.24
N LEU A 337 21.79 -1.80 17.10
CA LEU A 337 20.70 -1.89 16.13
C LEU A 337 20.83 -3.18 15.31
N PRO A 338 19.81 -4.05 15.30
CA PRO A 338 19.80 -5.18 14.37
C PRO A 338 19.68 -4.68 12.93
N ASP A 339 20.29 -5.39 11.98
CA ASP A 339 20.07 -5.16 10.55
C ASP A 339 18.63 -5.59 10.20
N LEU A 340 17.73 -4.63 9.99
CA LEU A 340 16.28 -4.86 9.81
C LEU A 340 15.86 -4.84 8.34
N SER A 341 14.99 -5.78 7.96
CA SER A 341 14.33 -5.76 6.65
C SER A 341 13.35 -4.59 6.51
N ALA A 342 12.94 -4.25 5.29
CA ALA A 342 11.95 -3.21 5.04
C ALA A 342 10.60 -3.52 5.72
N GLU A 343 10.20 -4.79 5.75
CA GLU A 343 8.97 -5.27 6.38
C GLU A 343 9.05 -5.21 7.91
N GLU A 344 10.22 -5.47 8.48
CA GLU A 344 10.49 -5.31 9.91
C GLU A 344 10.47 -3.83 10.34
N GLN A 345 11.09 -2.94 9.56
CA GLN A 345 11.01 -1.49 9.79
C GLN A 345 9.56 -0.99 9.69
N ALA A 346 8.83 -1.47 8.69
CA ALA A 346 7.40 -1.22 8.53
C ALA A 346 6.57 -1.70 9.73
N LEU A 347 6.90 -2.85 10.33
CA LEU A 347 6.25 -3.32 11.55
C LEU A 347 6.51 -2.37 12.72
N ILE A 348 7.72 -1.87 12.89
CA ILE A 348 8.04 -0.90 13.95
C ILE A 348 7.22 0.38 13.78
N LEU A 349 7.11 0.89 12.55
CA LEU A 349 6.24 2.03 12.22
C LEU A 349 4.76 1.73 12.47
N GLY A 350 4.31 0.50 12.20
CA GLY A 350 2.95 0.04 12.53
C GLY A 350 2.67 0.06 14.03
N VAL A 351 3.62 -0.43 14.85
CA VAL A 351 3.53 -0.36 16.33
C VAL A 351 3.53 1.08 16.82
N CYS A 352 4.37 1.95 16.24
CA CYS A 352 4.38 3.39 16.54
C CYS A 352 3.02 4.04 16.22
N THR A 353 2.43 3.70 15.07
CA THR A 353 1.12 4.24 14.67
C THR A 353 0.00 3.78 15.61
N ASP A 354 -0.02 2.50 15.97
CA ASP A 354 -0.98 1.97 16.96
C ASP A 354 -0.83 2.69 18.30
N PHE A 355 0.40 2.88 18.78
CA PHE A 355 0.67 3.64 19.98
C PHE A 355 0.12 5.08 19.87
N GLN A 356 0.40 5.78 18.77
CA GLN A 356 -0.09 7.13 18.54
C GLN A 356 -1.63 7.21 18.52
N LYS A 357 -2.30 6.22 17.91
CA LYS A 357 -3.77 6.22 17.74
C LYS A 357 -4.52 5.82 19.01
N ASN A 358 -3.92 4.99 19.87
CA ASN A 358 -4.55 4.52 21.10
C ASN A 358 -4.28 5.43 22.32
N ASN A 359 -3.39 6.41 22.20
CA ASN A 359 -3.00 7.28 23.31
C ASN A 359 -3.36 8.75 23.04
N PRO A 360 -3.74 9.53 24.08
CA PRO A 360 -4.04 10.95 23.93
C PRO A 360 -2.76 11.74 23.57
N VAL A 361 -2.92 12.92 22.96
CA VAL A 361 -1.76 13.80 22.71
C VAL A 361 -1.29 14.39 24.04
N HIS A 362 -0.10 14.00 24.48
CA HIS A 362 0.50 14.44 25.74
C HIS A 362 2.03 14.44 25.62
N LYS A 363 2.71 15.36 26.33
CA LYS A 363 4.16 15.56 26.22
C LYS A 363 5.00 14.30 26.46
N LEU A 364 4.53 13.39 27.31
CA LEU A 364 5.21 12.10 27.55
C LEU A 364 5.15 11.19 26.32
N ASN A 365 4.01 11.20 25.62
CA ASN A 365 3.81 10.39 24.43
C ASN A 365 4.64 10.96 23.27
N ASP A 366 4.89 12.27 23.24
CA ASP A 366 5.77 12.89 22.25
C ASP A 366 7.21 12.35 22.39
N GLU A 367 7.70 12.16 23.62
CA GLU A 367 9.03 11.56 23.87
C GLU A 367 9.07 10.08 23.47
N GLU A 368 8.00 9.33 23.71
CA GLU A 368 7.89 7.93 23.28
C GLU A 368 7.85 7.81 21.75
N LEU A 369 7.08 8.67 21.06
CA LEU A 369 7.05 8.74 19.60
C LEU A 369 8.40 9.18 19.01
N LEU A 370 9.13 10.07 19.71
CA LEU A 370 10.47 10.47 19.33
C LEU A 370 11.46 9.30 19.41
N ALA A 371 11.33 8.41 20.40
CA ALA A 371 12.16 7.21 20.50
C ALA A 371 11.95 6.28 19.28
N PHE A 372 10.70 6.07 18.84
CA PHE A 372 10.42 5.33 17.61
C PHE A 372 11.02 6.00 16.36
N THR A 373 10.82 7.31 16.22
CA THR A 373 11.28 8.05 15.04
C THR A 373 12.80 8.07 14.94
N THR A 374 13.47 8.29 16.07
CA THR A 374 14.94 8.28 16.16
C THR A 374 15.48 6.90 15.79
N PHE A 375 14.87 5.83 16.31
CA PHE A 375 15.28 4.46 15.98
C PHE A 375 15.22 4.18 14.47
N VAL A 376 14.11 4.53 13.81
CA VAL A 376 13.95 4.26 12.36
C VAL A 376 14.90 5.11 11.53
N LEU A 377 15.13 6.38 11.89
CA LEU A 377 16.03 7.26 11.15
C LEU A 377 17.51 6.84 11.22
N VAL A 378 17.95 6.22 12.33
CA VAL A 378 19.34 5.77 12.46
C VAL A 378 19.62 4.53 11.57
N ILE A 379 18.58 3.78 11.19
CA ILE A 379 18.71 2.58 10.35
C ILE A 379 18.80 2.91 8.84
N LEU A 380 18.26 4.05 8.41
CA LEU A 380 18.28 4.52 7.02
C LEU A 380 19.63 5.15 6.67
#